data_AF-A0A246AQC5-F1
#
_entry.id   AF-A0A246AQC5-F1
#
_cell.length_a   1.000
_cell.length_b   1.000
_cell.length_c   1.000
_cell.angle_alpha   90.00
_cell.angle_beta   90.00
_cell.angle_gamma   90.00
#
_symmetry.space_group_name_H-M   'P 1'
#
loop_
_entity.id
_entity.type
_entity.pdbx_description
1 polymer ?
#
loop_
_entity_poly.entity_id
_entity_poly.type
_entity_poly.pdbx_seq_one_letter_code
_entity_poly.pdbx_strand_id
1 'polypeptide(L)'
;MKLNLQFIAFLSAFFWIVSCRTESQENPRAYVEGKIIYSSIDTNLYRLKILSGSTIVAETTFETGGSFKLSGPVSNDGFTIASTEKIKSFSADKTGLTLSKDALQINIPKGITYLKFNEIVLEK
;
A
#
# COMPACT_ATOMS: atom_id res chain seq x y z
N MET A 1 -31.80 47.02 -24.60
CA MET A 1 -31.06 45.83 -25.08
C MET A 1 -31.92 44.61 -24.80
N LYS A 2 -32.61 44.04 -25.81
CA LYS A 2 -33.50 42.89 -25.61
C LYS A 2 -32.65 41.63 -25.55
N LEU A 3 -32.46 41.09 -24.35
CA LEU A 3 -31.76 39.83 -24.15
C LEU A 3 -32.62 38.71 -24.74
N ASN A 4 -32.11 38.06 -25.78
CA ASN A 4 -32.88 37.14 -26.61
C ASN A 4 -33.06 35.81 -25.85
N LEU A 5 -34.30 35.37 -25.64
CA LEU A 5 -34.64 34.19 -24.82
C LEU A 5 -33.95 32.91 -25.35
N GLN A 6 -33.71 32.83 -26.66
CA GLN A 6 -32.95 31.75 -27.28
C GLN A 6 -31.47 31.74 -26.89
N PHE A 7 -30.89 32.92 -26.63
CA PHE A 7 -29.49 33.07 -26.20
C PHE A 7 -29.30 32.61 -24.75
N ILE A 8 -30.30 32.86 -23.89
CA ILE A 8 -30.33 32.40 -22.49
C ILE A 8 -30.49 30.88 -22.44
N ALA A 9 -31.37 30.31 -23.27
CA ALA A 9 -31.56 28.87 -23.37
C ALA A 9 -30.27 28.17 -23.82
N PHE A 10 -29.57 28.72 -24.81
CA PHE A 10 -28.30 28.15 -25.31
C PHE A 10 -27.17 28.23 -24.27
N LEU A 11 -27.09 29.32 -23.51
CA LEU A 11 -26.09 29.49 -22.45
C LEU A 11 -26.35 28.56 -21.24
N SER A 12 -27.62 28.28 -20.94
CA SER A 12 -28.00 27.33 -19.89
C SER A 12 -27.68 25.88 -20.27
N ALA A 13 -27.85 25.49 -21.54
CA ALA A 13 -27.57 24.15 -22.03
C ALA A 13 -26.06 23.80 -22.01
N PHE A 14 -25.19 24.80 -22.16
CA PHE A 14 -23.73 24.61 -22.13
C PHE A 14 -23.19 24.32 -20.72
N PHE A 15 -23.91 24.68 -19.66
CA PHE A 15 -23.50 24.45 -18.28
C PHE A 15 -23.73 23.01 -17.79
N TRP A 16 -24.57 22.22 -18.47
CA TRP A 16 -24.87 20.83 -18.07
C TRP A 16 -23.80 19.82 -18.46
N ILE A 17 -22.96 20.13 -19.44
CA ILE A 17 -21.93 19.20 -19.95
C ILE A 17 -20.58 19.30 -19.22
N VAL A 18 -20.41 20.25 -18.29
CA VAL A 18 -19.13 20.43 -17.56
C VAL A 18 -19.18 19.87 -16.13
N SER A 19 -20.35 19.50 -15.61
CA SER A 19 -20.49 18.96 -14.26
C SER A 19 -20.56 17.44 -14.24
N CYS A 20 -19.40 16.79 -14.40
CA CYS A 20 -19.03 15.55 -13.70
C CYS A 20 -17.67 15.08 -14.19
N ARG A 21 -16.61 15.75 -13.74
CA ARG A 21 -15.34 15.04 -13.52
C ARG A 21 -15.19 14.89 -12.03
N THR A 22 -15.78 13.82 -11.49
CA THR A 22 -15.33 13.30 -10.22
C THR A 22 -13.96 12.71 -10.52
N GLU A 23 -12.90 13.51 -10.39
CA GLU A 23 -11.58 12.94 -10.13
C GLU A 23 -11.77 12.13 -8.85
N SER A 24 -12.06 10.85 -8.99
CA SER A 24 -11.90 9.90 -7.90
C SER A 24 -10.43 10.00 -7.57
N GLN A 25 -10.12 10.77 -6.53
CA GLN A 25 -8.78 10.87 -5.99
C GLN A 25 -8.37 9.43 -5.71
N GLU A 26 -7.49 8.88 -6.57
CA GLU A 26 -7.02 7.51 -6.39
C GLU A 26 -6.46 7.45 -4.97
N ASN A 27 -7.09 6.62 -4.13
CA ASN A 27 -6.62 6.33 -2.79
C ASN A 27 -6.14 4.88 -2.79
N PRO A 28 -5.02 4.59 -3.48
CA PRO A 28 -4.54 3.23 -3.61
C PRO A 28 -4.19 2.72 -2.22
N ARG A 29 -4.59 1.47 -1.96
CA ARG A 29 -4.41 0.81 -0.67
C ARG A 29 -3.62 -0.46 -0.90
N ALA A 30 -2.58 -0.65 -0.10
CA ALA A 30 -1.86 -1.90 -0.03
C ALA A 30 -2.63 -2.87 0.87
N TYR A 31 -2.66 -4.14 0.46
CA TYR A 31 -3.15 -5.29 1.20
C TYR A 31 -2.06 -6.35 1.16
N VAL A 32 -1.47 -6.62 2.31
CA VAL A 32 -0.32 -7.51 2.43
C VAL A 32 -0.61 -8.56 3.48
N GLU A 33 -0.45 -9.82 3.11
CA GLU A 33 -0.60 -10.94 4.02
C GLU A 33 0.54 -11.93 3.86
N GLY A 34 0.73 -12.78 4.86
CA GLY A 34 1.71 -13.85 4.75
C GLY A 34 2.02 -14.53 6.06
N LYS A 35 3.18 -15.18 6.09
CA LYS A 35 3.71 -15.90 7.24
C LYS A 35 5.16 -15.53 7.50
N ILE A 36 5.50 -15.30 8.76
CA ILE A 36 6.87 -15.13 9.21
C ILE A 36 7.39 -16.43 9.79
N ILE A 37 8.60 -16.79 9.38
CA ILE A 37 9.36 -17.93 9.89
C ILE A 37 10.48 -17.38 10.76
N TYR A 38 10.48 -17.77 12.03
CA TYR A 38 11.43 -17.31 13.04
C TYR A 38 11.77 -18.45 13.99
N SER A 39 13.00 -18.47 14.51
CA SER A 39 13.42 -19.46 15.51
C SER A 39 13.44 -18.93 16.95
N SER A 40 13.70 -17.64 17.12
CA SER A 40 13.90 -17.00 18.42
C SER A 40 13.72 -15.49 18.25
N ILE A 41 12.50 -14.99 18.45
CA ILE A 41 12.22 -13.55 18.53
C ILE A 41 11.31 -13.29 19.72
N ASP A 42 11.42 -12.10 20.30
CA ASP A 42 10.37 -11.62 21.20
C ASP A 42 9.21 -11.09 20.36
N THR A 43 8.14 -11.89 20.27
CA THR A 43 6.94 -11.53 19.52
C THR A 43 6.22 -10.30 20.06
N ASN A 44 6.50 -9.89 21.31
CA ASN A 44 5.92 -8.66 21.89
C ASN A 44 6.63 -7.39 21.39
N LEU A 45 7.90 -7.49 21.01
CA LEU A 45 8.72 -6.38 20.52
C LEU A 45 8.77 -6.33 18.99
N TYR A 46 8.66 -7.49 18.36
CA TYR A 46 8.73 -7.59 16.91
C TYR A 46 7.57 -6.84 16.23
N ARG A 47 7.88 -6.06 15.19
CA ARG A 47 6.89 -5.35 14.36
C ARG A 47 7.18 -5.52 12.89
N LEU A 48 6.09 -5.66 12.14
CA LEU A 48 6.08 -5.56 10.69
C LEU A 48 5.16 -4.40 10.29
N LYS A 49 5.64 -3.54 9.38
CA LYS A 49 4.99 -2.27 9.04
C LYS A 49 4.90 -2.08 7.53
N ILE A 50 3.86 -1.40 7.08
CA ILE A 50 3.82 -0.79 5.74
C ILE A 50 4.30 0.65 5.88
N LEU A 51 5.30 1.02 5.07
CA LEU A 51 5.74 2.40 4.91
C LEU A 51 5.34 2.92 3.52
N SER A 52 4.70 4.08 3.48
CA SER A 52 4.51 4.87 2.26
C SER A 52 5.46 6.06 2.31
N GLY A 53 6.58 5.97 1.60
CA GLY A 53 7.72 6.88 1.83
C GLY A 53 8.29 6.68 3.24
N SER A 54 8.29 7.73 4.06
CA SER A 54 8.73 7.67 5.47
C SER A 54 7.60 7.47 6.47
N THR A 55 6.34 7.43 6.03
CA THR A 55 5.18 7.35 6.91
C THR A 55 4.78 5.91 7.15
N ILE A 56 4.62 5.51 8.42
CA ILE A 56 4.00 4.24 8.80
C ILE A 56 2.49 4.36 8.57
N VAL A 57 1.96 3.54 7.67
CA VAL A 57 0.53 3.54 7.29
C VAL A 57 -0.22 2.32 7.79
N ALA A 58 0.51 1.27 8.17
CA ALA A 58 -0.02 0.09 8.85
C ALA A 58 1.08 -0.57 9.68
N GLU A 59 0.70 -1.17 10.80
CA GLU A 59 1.58 -1.92 11.70
C GLU A 59 0.80 -3.08 12.31
N THR A 60 1.46 -4.20 12.56
CA THR A 60 0.83 -5.38 13.15
C THR A 60 1.72 -6.03 14.19
N THR A 61 1.07 -6.70 15.13
CA THR A 61 1.63 -7.66 16.07
C THR A 61 1.19 -9.06 15.67
N PHE A 62 2.05 -10.05 15.88
CA PHE A 62 1.84 -11.39 15.32
C PHE A 62 0.76 -12.16 16.05
N GLU A 63 -0.10 -12.79 15.27
CA GLU A 63 -0.94 -13.87 15.77
C GLU A 63 -0.09 -15.12 15.97
N THR A 64 -0.56 -16.03 16.83
CA THR A 64 0.10 -17.31 17.09
C THR A 64 0.35 -18.06 15.78
N GLY A 65 1.59 -18.49 15.53
CA GLY A 65 1.98 -19.21 14.31
C GLY A 65 2.58 -18.35 13.19
N GLY A 66 2.76 -17.04 13.43
CA GLY A 66 3.52 -16.16 12.55
C GLY A 66 2.75 -15.62 11.35
N SER A 67 1.45 -15.88 11.24
CA SER A 67 0.61 -15.29 10.21
C SER A 67 0.37 -13.80 10.46
N PHE A 68 0.27 -13.02 9.39
CA PHE A 68 0.00 -11.59 9.48
C PHE A 68 -0.85 -11.09 8.31
N LYS A 69 -1.55 -9.98 8.58
CA LYS A 69 -2.27 -9.17 7.59
C LYS A 69 -2.08 -7.70 7.91
N LEU A 70 -1.78 -6.90 6.89
CA LEU A 70 -1.57 -5.47 6.95
C LEU A 70 -2.33 -4.81 5.79
N SER A 71 -2.95 -3.66 6.06
CA SER A 71 -3.47 -2.83 4.98
C SER A 71 -3.40 -1.36 5.33
N GLY A 72 -3.09 -0.52 4.35
CA GLY A 72 -2.91 0.91 4.57
C GLY A 72 -2.90 1.71 3.27
N PRO A 73 -3.24 3.00 3.32
CA PRO A 73 -3.12 3.89 2.17
C PRO A 73 -1.65 4.00 1.75
N VAL A 74 -1.38 3.93 0.45
CA VAL A 74 -0.03 4.04 -0.12
C VAL A 74 -0.01 5.10 -1.23
N SER A 75 1.17 5.52 -1.67
CA SER A 75 1.29 6.33 -2.88
C SER A 75 1.33 5.44 -4.13
N ASN A 76 1.19 6.06 -5.30
CA ASN A 76 1.35 5.39 -6.59
C ASN A 76 2.80 5.02 -6.93
N ASP A 77 3.78 5.37 -6.09
CA ASP A 77 5.20 5.14 -6.33
C ASP A 77 5.72 3.80 -5.79
N GLY A 78 4.85 3.00 -5.17
CA GLY A 78 5.21 1.79 -4.44
C GLY A 78 5.27 2.03 -2.94
N PHE A 79 5.63 0.99 -2.19
CA PHE A 79 5.67 1.03 -0.73
C PHE A 79 6.70 0.04 -0.20
N THR A 80 6.93 0.07 1.11
CA THR A 80 7.92 -0.79 1.76
C THR A 80 7.28 -1.61 2.87
N ILE A 81 7.67 -2.88 2.98
CA ILE A 81 7.48 -3.68 4.18
C ILE A 81 8.72 -3.53 5.05
N ALA A 82 8.58 -2.92 6.22
CA ALA A 82 9.66 -2.74 7.19
C ALA A 82 9.51 -3.70 8.36
N SER A 83 10.64 -4.28 8.76
CA SER A 83 10.76 -5.25 9.86
C SER A 83 11.72 -4.70 10.91
N THR A 84 11.42 -4.93 12.19
CA THR A 84 12.33 -4.60 13.29
C THR A 84 13.49 -5.57 13.43
N GLU A 85 13.37 -6.77 12.84
CA GLU A 85 14.44 -7.77 12.75
C GLU A 85 14.88 -7.92 11.30
N LYS A 86 16.14 -8.28 11.11
CA LYS A 86 16.69 -8.52 9.78
C LYS A 86 15.96 -9.67 9.08
N ILE A 87 15.72 -9.50 7.80
CA ILE A 87 15.08 -10.47 6.93
C ILE A 87 16.18 -11.22 6.19
N LYS A 88 16.33 -12.51 6.47
CA LYS A 88 17.27 -13.37 5.79
C LYS A 88 16.85 -13.64 4.34
N SER A 89 15.57 -13.90 4.13
CA SER A 89 14.99 -14.22 2.81
C SER A 89 13.47 -14.07 2.82
N PHE A 90 12.86 -13.97 1.64
CA PHE A 90 11.40 -14.00 1.49
C PHE A 90 10.98 -14.67 0.18
N SER A 91 9.73 -15.13 0.13
CA SER A 91 9.06 -15.62 -1.07
C SER A 91 7.65 -15.02 -1.14
N ALA A 92 7.23 -14.61 -2.33
CA ALA A 92 5.94 -13.96 -2.55
C ALA A 92 5.29 -14.40 -3.87
N ASP A 93 3.99 -14.11 -4.01
CA ASP A 93 3.22 -14.34 -5.22
C ASP A 93 3.50 -13.31 -6.34
N LYS A 94 4.27 -12.26 -6.04
CA LYS A 94 4.72 -11.23 -6.99
C LYS A 94 6.24 -11.23 -7.13
N THR A 95 6.70 -10.79 -8.30
CA THR A 95 8.12 -10.62 -8.64
C THR A 95 8.53 -9.15 -8.59
N GLY A 96 9.84 -8.89 -8.62
CA GLY A 96 10.38 -7.52 -8.66
C GLY A 96 10.47 -6.84 -7.30
N LEU A 97 10.17 -7.56 -6.22
CA LEU A 97 10.42 -7.14 -4.85
C LEU A 97 11.92 -7.23 -4.57
N THR A 98 12.45 -6.28 -3.80
CA THR A 98 13.88 -6.25 -3.48
C THR A 98 14.10 -6.09 -1.98
N LEU A 99 15.12 -6.77 -1.45
CA LEU A 99 15.55 -6.59 -0.07
C LEU A 99 16.52 -5.40 0.02
N SER A 100 16.35 -4.54 1.02
CA SER A 100 17.29 -3.47 1.33
C SER A 100 18.65 -4.01 1.78
N LYS A 101 19.70 -3.19 1.66
CA LYS A 101 21.07 -3.58 2.03
C LYS A 101 21.24 -3.96 3.50
N ASP A 102 20.48 -3.32 4.38
CA ASP A 102 20.47 -3.60 5.83
C ASP A 102 19.55 -4.79 6.20
N ALA A 103 18.86 -5.35 5.21
CA ALA A 103 17.89 -6.43 5.35
C ALA A 103 16.67 -6.10 6.23
N LEU A 104 16.41 -4.83 6.54
CA LEU A 104 15.26 -4.43 7.37
C LEU A 104 14.01 -4.10 6.55
N GLN A 105 14.12 -4.05 5.23
CA GLN A 105 13.05 -3.58 4.35
C GLN A 105 12.94 -4.43 3.08
N ILE A 106 11.71 -4.78 2.71
CA ILE A 106 11.38 -5.30 1.38
C ILE A 106 10.69 -4.17 0.62
N ASN A 107 11.24 -3.77 -0.53
CA ASN A 107 10.67 -2.73 -1.39
C ASN A 107 9.71 -3.34 -2.40
N ILE A 108 8.53 -2.75 -2.51
CA ILE A 108 7.46 -3.17 -3.40
C ILE A 108 7.33 -2.10 -4.49
N PRO A 109 7.55 -2.46 -5.77
CA PRO A 109 7.46 -1.50 -6.85
C PRO A 109 6.01 -1.02 -7.05
N LYS A 110 5.88 0.12 -7.72
CA LYS A 110 4.58 0.67 -8.14
C LYS A 110 3.70 -0.35 -8.85
N GLY A 111 2.38 -0.19 -8.72
CA GLY A 111 1.38 -1.02 -9.39
C GLY A 111 1.03 -2.32 -8.69
N ILE A 112 1.68 -2.64 -7.56
CA ILE A 112 1.28 -3.75 -6.69
C ILE A 112 0.47 -3.18 -5.53
N THR A 113 -0.77 -3.64 -5.37
CA THR A 113 -1.67 -3.25 -4.27
C THR A 113 -2.14 -4.44 -3.44
N TYR A 114 -2.05 -5.66 -3.98
CA TYR A 114 -2.26 -6.91 -3.25
C TYR A 114 -1.01 -7.79 -3.38
N LEU A 115 -0.52 -8.27 -2.24
CA LEU A 115 0.71 -9.02 -2.13
C LEU A 115 0.57 -10.10 -1.07
N LYS A 116 0.93 -11.34 -1.41
CA LYS A 116 0.99 -12.46 -0.49
C LYS A 116 2.42 -12.95 -0.37
N PHE A 117 2.99 -12.83 0.81
CA PHE A 117 4.23 -13.53 1.17
C PHE A 117 3.90 -14.98 1.52
N ASN A 118 4.48 -15.92 0.79
CA ASN A 118 4.44 -17.32 1.18
C ASN A 118 5.21 -17.50 2.50
N GLU A 119 6.37 -16.83 2.59
CA GLU A 119 7.19 -16.76 3.79
C GLU A 119 8.08 -15.52 3.81
N ILE A 120 8.31 -15.00 5.01
CA ILE A 120 9.40 -14.07 5.34
C ILE A 120 10.23 -14.75 6.43
N VAL A 121 11.51 -15.01 6.16
CA VAL A 121 12.42 -15.68 7.09
C VAL A 121 13.27 -14.63 7.78
N LEU A 122 13.20 -14.57 9.10
CA LEU A 122 14.03 -13.64 9.88
C LEU A 122 15.44 -14.21 10.11
N GLU A 123 16.41 -13.31 10.18
CA GLU A 123 17.74 -13.62 10.69
C GLU A 123 17.65 -13.83 12.21
N LYS A 124 18.53 -14.67 12.75
CA LYS A 124 18.55 -15.01 14.18
C LYS A 124 19.13 -13.89 15.02
#